data_AF-A0AAI8ZK87-F1
#
_entry.id   AF-A0AAI8ZK87-F1
#
_cell.length_a   1.000
_cell.length_b   1.000
_cell.length_c   1.000
_cell.angle_alpha   90.00
_cell.angle_beta   90.00
_cell.angle_gamma   90.00
#
_symmetry.space_group_name_H-M   'P 1'
#
loop_
_entity.id
_entity.type
_entity.pdbx_description
1 polymer ?
#
loop_
_entity_poly.entity_id
_entity_poly.type
_entity_poly.pdbx_seq_one_letter_code
_entity_poly.pdbx_strand_id
1 'polypeptide(L)'
;MTFRGNLLSKLTLLERSQPDGDFVVDALDFHDDSTSIRTTTGSALEIPAWTDVSELHRRLSGVMDLAPLDPWSWDSYPGTMSVWAAWLTLHYDMALLEHHLSDNVPRLRYLALHRHGDFAIASTELDGERFDHEVTLHAQPLGVAVDFAFEVARQLRTR
;
A
#
# COMPACT_ATOMS: atom_id res chain seq x y z
N MET A 1 3.77 -10.96 -10.50
CA MET A 1 3.06 -9.98 -9.64
C MET A 1 2.24 -10.76 -8.62
N THR A 2 2.42 -10.51 -7.31
CA THR A 2 1.58 -11.12 -6.26
C THR A 2 0.22 -10.41 -6.22
N PHE A 3 -0.79 -11.01 -5.58
CA PHE A 3 -2.09 -10.35 -5.46
C PHE A 3 -2.03 -9.07 -4.60
N ARG A 4 -1.14 -9.01 -3.59
CA ARG A 4 -0.94 -7.83 -2.72
C ARG A 4 -0.36 -6.67 -3.50
N GLY A 5 0.70 -6.90 -4.28
CA GLY A 5 1.28 -5.90 -5.16
C GLY A 5 0.27 -5.41 -6.20
N ASN A 6 -0.51 -6.33 -6.78
CA ASN A 6 -1.59 -5.98 -7.70
C ASN A 6 -2.69 -5.11 -7.04
N LEU A 7 -3.09 -5.43 -5.81
CA LEU A 7 -4.06 -4.62 -5.05
C LEU A 7 -3.52 -3.22 -4.77
N LEU A 8 -2.29 -3.11 -4.28
CA LEU A 8 -1.62 -1.83 -4.01
C LEU A 8 -1.54 -0.98 -5.28
N SER A 9 -1.11 -1.57 -6.41
CA SER A 9 -1.12 -0.86 -7.70
C SER A 9 -2.52 -0.37 -8.07
N LYS A 10 -3.57 -1.18 -7.91
CA LYS A 10 -4.95 -0.78 -8.22
C LYS A 10 -5.49 0.30 -7.27
N LEU A 11 -5.14 0.23 -5.99
CA LEU A 11 -5.46 1.26 -5.01
C LEU A 11 -4.80 2.59 -5.36
N THR A 12 -3.52 2.58 -5.77
CA THR A 12 -2.86 3.79 -6.28
C THR A 12 -3.68 4.45 -7.38
N LEU A 13 -4.24 3.69 -8.32
CA LEU A 13 -5.05 4.23 -9.42
C LEU A 13 -6.37 4.80 -8.96
N LEU A 14 -7.07 4.05 -8.12
CA LEU A 14 -8.35 4.46 -7.62
C LEU A 14 -8.20 5.75 -6.81
N GLU A 15 -7.25 5.80 -5.88
CA GLU A 15 -6.92 6.99 -5.10
C GLU A 15 -6.50 8.15 -6.00
N ARG A 16 -5.69 7.90 -7.04
CA ARG A 16 -5.27 8.91 -8.02
C ARG A 16 -6.43 9.48 -8.85
N SER A 17 -7.48 8.71 -9.08
CA SER A 17 -8.69 9.19 -9.77
C SER A 17 -9.61 10.05 -8.89
N GLN A 18 -9.30 10.17 -7.60
CA GLN A 18 -10.00 11.08 -6.68
C GLN A 18 -9.40 12.49 -6.75
N PRO A 19 -10.11 13.52 -6.26
CA PRO A 19 -9.53 14.86 -6.11
C PRO A 19 -8.23 14.84 -5.30
N ASP A 20 -7.27 15.70 -5.67
CA ASP A 20 -5.99 15.79 -4.98
C ASP A 20 -6.18 16.04 -3.47
N GLY A 21 -5.64 15.15 -2.64
CA GLY A 21 -5.77 15.21 -1.18
C GLY A 21 -6.89 14.35 -0.59
N ASP A 22 -7.76 13.78 -1.42
CA ASP A 22 -8.80 12.87 -0.97
C ASP A 22 -8.22 11.46 -0.80
N PHE A 23 -8.06 11.06 0.46
CA PHE A 23 -7.62 9.72 0.83
C PHE A 23 -8.82 8.76 0.89
N VAL A 24 -8.65 7.59 0.31
CA VAL A 24 -9.66 6.53 0.28
C VAL A 24 -9.43 5.51 1.40
N VAL A 25 -8.18 5.13 1.64
CA VAL A 25 -7.84 4.09 2.61
C VAL A 25 -6.91 4.58 3.73
N ASP A 26 -7.16 4.06 4.93
CA ASP A 26 -6.35 4.29 6.14
C ASP A 26 -5.59 3.05 6.57
N ALA A 27 -6.10 1.85 6.32
CA ALA A 27 -5.39 0.63 6.68
C ALA A 27 -5.63 -0.48 5.68
N LEU A 28 -4.56 -1.20 5.39
CA LEU A 28 -4.54 -2.44 4.63
C LEU A 28 -3.95 -3.51 5.54
N ASP A 29 -4.69 -4.58 5.78
CA ASP A 29 -4.22 -5.77 6.48
C ASP A 29 -4.26 -6.95 5.50
N PHE A 30 -3.09 -7.49 5.17
CA PHE A 30 -2.96 -8.52 4.16
C PHE A 30 -3.07 -9.91 4.78
N HIS A 31 -3.98 -10.71 4.26
CA HIS A 31 -4.12 -12.12 4.59
C HIS A 31 -3.55 -12.99 3.46
N ASP A 32 -3.74 -14.30 3.49
CA ASP A 32 -3.20 -15.19 2.46
C ASP A 32 -4.01 -15.16 1.16
N ASP A 33 -5.31 -14.91 1.25
CA ASP A 33 -6.28 -14.95 0.14
C ASP A 33 -7.14 -13.68 0.01
N SER A 34 -6.88 -12.69 0.85
CA SER A 34 -7.72 -11.50 0.99
C SER A 34 -6.93 -10.34 1.59
N THR A 35 -7.55 -9.16 1.59
CA THR A 35 -7.04 -7.96 2.26
C THR A 35 -8.20 -7.26 2.92
N SER A 36 -8.09 -7.04 4.24
CA SER A 36 -9.00 -6.15 4.96
C SER A 36 -8.58 -4.71 4.67
N ILE A 37 -9.53 -3.89 4.25
CA ILE A 37 -9.36 -2.47 3.99
C ILE A 37 -10.20 -1.69 4.99
N ARG A 38 -9.57 -0.78 5.73
CA ARG A 38 -10.26 0.28 6.46
C ARG A 38 -10.18 1.56 5.64
N THR A 39 -11.36 2.09 5.31
CA THR A 39 -11.52 3.35 4.58
C THR A 39 -11.41 4.55 5.52
N THR A 40 -11.20 5.73 4.94
CA THR A 40 -11.17 7.01 5.67
C THR A 40 -12.51 7.40 6.29
N THR A 41 -13.62 6.83 5.81
CA THR A 41 -14.95 6.98 6.44
C THR A 41 -15.13 6.07 7.65
N GLY A 42 -14.15 5.23 7.97
CA GLY A 42 -14.19 4.26 9.06
C GLY A 42 -14.82 2.92 8.69
N SER A 43 -15.31 2.75 7.46
CA SER A 43 -15.86 1.48 6.99
C SER A 43 -14.75 0.45 6.78
N ALA A 44 -15.02 -0.81 7.14
CA ALA A 44 -14.14 -1.95 6.90
C ALA A 44 -14.71 -2.86 5.80
N LEU A 45 -13.85 -3.33 4.91
CA LEU A 45 -14.20 -4.15 3.75
C LEU A 45 -13.20 -5.27 3.57
N GLU A 46 -13.69 -6.47 3.25
CA GLU A 46 -12.84 -7.56 2.80
C GLU A 46 -12.74 -7.55 1.27
N ILE A 47 -11.51 -7.44 0.76
CA ILE A 47 -11.20 -7.49 -0.67
C ILE A 47 -10.54 -8.83 -0.97
N PRO A 48 -11.19 -9.71 -1.75
CA PRO A 48 -10.59 -10.97 -2.18
C PRO A 48 -9.31 -10.75 -2.99
N ALA A 49 -8.37 -11.70 -2.90
CA ALA A 49 -7.21 -11.74 -3.78
C ALA A 49 -7.64 -11.69 -5.25
N TRP A 50 -6.82 -11.04 -6.07
CA TRP A 50 -7.04 -10.89 -7.52
C TRP A 50 -8.24 -10.04 -7.94
N THR A 51 -8.91 -9.36 -7.00
CA THR A 51 -9.95 -8.36 -7.31
C THR A 51 -9.43 -7.33 -8.31
N ASP A 52 -10.15 -7.11 -9.42
CA ASP A 52 -9.81 -6.09 -10.41
C ASP A 52 -10.16 -4.65 -9.94
N VAL A 53 -9.68 -3.64 -10.67
CA VAL A 53 -9.86 -2.24 -10.28
C VAL A 53 -11.33 -1.80 -10.32
N SER A 54 -12.12 -2.34 -11.25
CA SER A 54 -13.54 -2.02 -11.40
C SER A 54 -14.36 -2.59 -10.24
N GLU A 55 -14.07 -3.83 -9.85
CA GLU A 55 -14.68 -4.49 -8.70
C GLU A 55 -14.24 -3.83 -7.38
N LEU A 56 -12.97 -3.43 -7.27
CA LEU A 56 -12.47 -2.67 -6.12
C LEU A 56 -13.21 -1.33 -5.99
N HIS A 57 -13.31 -0.57 -7.09
CA HIS A 57 -14.08 0.67 -7.14
C HIS A 57 -15.53 0.45 -6.73
N ARG A 58 -16.21 -0.52 -7.34
CA ARG A 58 -17.60 -0.87 -7.02
C ARG A 58 -17.81 -1.18 -5.53
N ARG A 59 -16.88 -1.89 -4.89
CA ARG A 59 -16.95 -2.21 -3.45
C ARG A 59 -16.78 -0.98 -2.58
N LEU A 60 -15.80 -0.15 -2.88
CA LEU A 60 -15.52 1.07 -2.12
C LEU A 60 -16.64 2.11 -2.31
N SER A 61 -17.14 2.29 -3.53
CA SER A 61 -18.30 3.15 -3.82
C SER A 61 -19.59 2.72 -3.09
N GLY A 62 -19.65 1.48 -2.60
CA GLY A 62 -20.77 1.02 -1.76
C GLY A 62 -20.76 1.56 -0.34
N VAL A 63 -19.63 2.13 0.13
CA VAL A 63 -19.45 2.60 1.51
C VAL A 63 -18.88 4.02 1.62
N MET A 64 -18.49 4.62 0.50
CA MET A 64 -18.04 6.01 0.43
C MET A 64 -18.27 6.59 -0.96
N ASP A 65 -18.36 7.92 -1.05
CA ASP A 65 -18.47 8.60 -2.33
C ASP A 65 -17.11 8.60 -3.03
N LEU A 66 -17.07 8.07 -4.25
CA LEU A 66 -15.87 8.07 -5.09
C LEU A 66 -16.19 8.70 -6.45
N ALA A 67 -15.23 9.45 -6.97
CA ALA A 67 -15.23 9.83 -8.37
C ALA A 67 -15.17 8.57 -9.27
N PRO A 68 -15.70 8.64 -10.50
CA PRO A 68 -15.50 7.58 -11.49
C PRO A 68 -14.01 7.33 -11.73
N LEU A 69 -13.64 6.09 -12.06
CA LEU A 69 -12.28 5.77 -12.47
C LEU A 69 -11.90 6.61 -13.70
N ASP A 70 -10.82 7.37 -13.59
CA ASP A 70 -10.22 8.12 -14.70
C ASP A 70 -9.09 7.29 -15.34
N PRO A 71 -9.25 6.80 -16.58
CA PRO A 71 -8.20 6.04 -17.27
C PRO A 71 -6.90 6.82 -17.47
N TRP A 72 -6.96 8.16 -17.46
CA TRP A 72 -5.80 9.05 -17.67
C TRP A 72 -5.01 9.33 -16.40
N SER A 73 -5.45 8.81 -15.24
CA SER A 73 -4.79 9.03 -13.96
C SER A 73 -3.34 8.52 -13.92
N TRP A 74 -2.97 7.61 -14.82
CA TRP A 74 -1.60 7.10 -15.00
C TRP A 74 -0.62 8.08 -15.66
N ASP A 75 -1.13 9.00 -16.49
CA ASP A 75 -0.27 9.79 -17.40
C ASP A 75 0.37 11.01 -16.72
N SER A 76 0.04 11.25 -15.45
CA SER A 76 0.60 12.35 -14.68
C SER A 76 1.02 11.90 -13.28
N TYR A 77 2.26 12.20 -12.92
CA TYR A 77 2.70 12.16 -11.53
C TYR A 77 2.17 13.40 -10.78
N PRO A 78 1.85 13.32 -9.48
CA PRO A 78 1.46 14.51 -8.73
C PRO A 78 2.56 15.56 -8.85
N GLY A 79 2.22 16.71 -9.43
CA GLY A 79 3.19 17.77 -9.72
C GLY A 79 3.67 18.53 -8.48
N THR A 80 3.02 18.33 -7.33
CA THR A 80 3.36 18.96 -6.05
C THR A 80 3.46 17.88 -4.97
N MET A 81 4.52 17.95 -4.15
CA MET A 81 4.70 17.06 -3.01
C MET A 81 3.68 17.41 -1.92
N SER A 82 2.83 16.47 -1.56
CA SER A 82 1.84 16.53 -0.49
C SER A 82 1.81 15.20 0.26
N VAL A 83 1.20 15.16 1.45
CA VAL A 83 1.00 13.90 2.21
C VAL A 83 0.31 12.84 1.36
N TRP A 84 -0.67 13.26 0.57
CA TRP A 84 -1.38 12.38 -0.35
C TRP A 84 -0.48 11.88 -1.49
N ALA A 85 0.33 12.75 -2.09
CA ALA A 85 1.27 12.33 -3.14
C ALA A 85 2.32 11.34 -2.60
N ALA A 86 2.81 11.55 -1.38
CA ALA A 86 3.73 10.63 -0.71
C ALA A 86 3.05 9.29 -0.39
N TRP A 87 1.79 9.30 0.05
CA TRP A 87 0.99 8.11 0.27
C TRP A 87 0.81 7.27 -1.01
N LEU A 88 0.49 7.91 -2.13
CA LEU A 88 0.39 7.25 -3.44
C LEU A 88 1.72 6.64 -3.88
N THR A 89 2.82 7.38 -3.66
CA THR A 89 4.18 6.91 -3.96
C THR A 89 4.50 5.67 -3.13
N LEU A 90 4.17 5.69 -1.83
CA LEU A 90 4.38 4.57 -0.94
C LEU A 90 3.59 3.32 -1.39
N HIS A 91 2.32 3.45 -1.77
CA HIS A 91 1.56 2.33 -2.34
C HIS A 91 2.26 1.72 -3.56
N TYR A 92 2.71 2.57 -4.48
CA TYR A 92 3.35 2.15 -5.71
C TYR A 92 4.69 1.46 -5.45
N ASP A 93 5.53 2.04 -4.59
CA ASP A 93 6.84 1.49 -4.23
C ASP A 93 6.69 0.14 -3.52
N MET A 94 5.72 0.02 -2.59
CA MET A 94 5.40 -1.23 -1.91
C MET A 94 4.89 -2.29 -2.88
N ALA A 95 4.10 -1.90 -3.89
CA ALA A 95 3.64 -2.82 -4.93
C ALA A 95 4.79 -3.39 -5.76
N LEU A 96 5.75 -2.54 -6.13
CA LEU A 96 6.96 -2.95 -6.85
C LEU A 96 7.85 -3.82 -5.97
N LEU A 97 8.06 -3.43 -4.71
CA LEU A 97 8.85 -4.18 -3.74
C LEU A 97 8.31 -5.59 -3.54
N GLU A 98 7.01 -5.74 -3.32
CA GLU A 98 6.36 -7.04 -3.14
C GLU A 98 6.60 -7.98 -4.35
N HIS A 99 6.62 -7.42 -5.57
CA HIS A 99 6.94 -8.20 -6.75
C HIS A 99 8.36 -8.79 -6.70
N HIS A 100 9.32 -8.04 -6.16
CA HIS A 100 10.74 -8.43 -6.12
C HIS A 100 11.16 -9.14 -4.82
N LEU A 101 10.48 -8.88 -3.70
CA LEU A 101 10.88 -9.37 -2.39
C LEU A 101 10.65 -10.87 -2.22
N SER A 102 9.54 -11.38 -2.74
CA SER A 102 9.26 -12.83 -2.69
C SER A 102 10.33 -13.66 -3.41
N ASP A 103 10.94 -13.12 -4.46
CA ASP A 103 12.01 -13.79 -5.21
C ASP A 103 13.36 -13.73 -4.50
N ASN A 104 13.65 -12.64 -3.79
CA ASN A 104 14.96 -12.41 -3.14
C ASN A 104 15.02 -12.84 -1.67
N VAL A 105 13.88 -12.79 -0.97
CA VAL A 105 13.74 -13.14 0.46
C VAL A 105 12.44 -13.93 0.65
N PRO A 106 12.39 -15.23 0.30
CA PRO A 106 11.14 -16.00 0.22
C PRO A 106 10.32 -16.12 1.51
N ARG A 107 10.93 -15.80 2.66
CA ARG A 107 10.30 -15.87 3.99
C ARG A 107 9.80 -14.52 4.50
N LEU A 108 10.08 -13.44 3.78
CA LEU A 108 9.58 -12.11 4.10
C LEU A 108 8.13 -11.99 3.61
N ARG A 109 7.25 -11.45 4.44
CA ARG A 109 5.83 -11.23 4.13
C ARG A 109 5.45 -9.79 4.46
N TYR A 110 4.68 -9.13 3.60
CA TYR A 110 3.96 -7.92 3.98
C TYR A 110 2.72 -8.27 4.77
N LEU A 111 2.60 -7.68 5.96
CA LEU A 111 1.47 -7.90 6.85
C LEU A 111 0.46 -6.77 6.75
N ALA A 112 0.92 -5.52 6.79
CA ALA A 112 0.02 -4.38 6.84
C ALA A 112 0.65 -3.09 6.33
N LEU A 113 -0.20 -2.14 5.95
CA LEU A 113 0.18 -0.75 5.68
C LEU A 113 -0.91 0.17 6.24
N HIS A 114 -0.57 0.93 7.29
CA HIS A 114 -1.52 1.78 8.01
C HIS A 114 -1.10 3.24 7.95
N ARG A 115 -2.01 4.15 7.62
CA ARG A 115 -1.80 5.60 7.60
C ARG A 115 -2.26 6.21 8.92
N HIS A 116 -1.45 7.12 9.45
CA HIS A 116 -1.66 7.81 10.72
C HIS A 116 -1.52 9.32 10.52
N GLY A 117 -2.37 9.87 9.64
CA GLY A 117 -2.30 11.26 9.22
C GLY A 117 -1.07 11.52 8.37
N ASP A 118 0.02 11.91 9.03
CA ASP A 118 1.22 12.48 8.44
C ASP A 118 2.38 11.48 8.26
N PHE A 119 2.18 10.26 8.76
CA PHE A 119 3.09 9.13 8.58
C PHE A 119 2.29 7.87 8.28
N ALA A 120 2.97 6.83 7.84
CA ALA A 120 2.43 5.49 7.69
C ALA A 120 3.32 4.47 8.42
N ILE A 121 2.74 3.35 8.84
CA ILE A 121 3.46 2.20 9.37
C ILE A 121 3.31 1.07 8.36
N ALA A 122 4.44 0.63 7.80
CA ALA A 122 4.53 -0.55 6.96
C ALA A 122 5.04 -1.73 7.80
N SER A 123 4.23 -2.78 7.92
CA SER A 123 4.54 -3.94 8.73
C SER A 123 4.93 -5.14 7.88
N THR A 124 6.04 -5.77 8.25
CA THR A 124 6.54 -7.01 7.62
C THR A 124 6.74 -8.10 8.67
N GLU A 125 6.81 -9.34 8.18
CA GLU A 125 7.21 -10.51 8.96
C GLU A 125 8.34 -11.24 8.26
N LEU A 126 9.38 -11.61 9.00
CA LEU A 126 10.41 -12.54 8.56
C LEU A 126 10.57 -13.62 9.62
N ASP A 127 10.34 -14.87 9.23
CA ASP A 127 10.50 -16.04 10.11
C ASP A 127 9.70 -15.97 11.44
N GLY A 128 8.50 -15.39 11.37
CA GLY A 128 7.61 -15.23 12.52
C GLY A 128 7.94 -14.05 13.43
N GLU A 129 8.98 -13.26 13.12
CA GLU A 129 9.24 -11.99 13.79
C GLU A 129 8.66 -10.85 12.96
N ARG A 130 7.93 -9.94 13.62
CA ARG A 130 7.29 -8.78 13.00
C ARG A 130 8.17 -7.54 13.16
N PHE A 131 8.22 -6.73 12.10
CA PHE A 131 8.89 -5.44 12.06
C PHE A 131 7.91 -4.37 11.58
N ASP A 132 7.91 -3.24 12.27
CA ASP A 132 7.09 -2.09 11.91
C ASP A 132 8.03 -0.95 11.51
N HIS A 133 7.79 -0.40 10.31
CA HIS A 133 8.60 0.67 9.73
C HIS A 133 7.76 1.92 9.58
N GLU A 134 8.16 2.98 10.28
CA GLU A 134 7.54 4.29 10.16
C GLU A 134 8.05 5.00 8.90
N VAL A 135 7.11 5.53 8.10
CA VAL A 135 7.37 6.24 6.86
C VAL A 135 6.72 7.62 6.92
N THR A 136 7.54 8.67 6.97
CA THR A 136 7.06 10.06 6.94
C THR A 136 6.44 10.39 5.58
N LEU A 137 5.26 11.02 5.56
CA LEU A 137 4.55 11.39 4.33
C LEU A 137 4.72 12.87 3.95
N HIS A 138 5.41 13.68 4.75
CA HIS A 138 5.77 15.07 4.41
C HIS A 138 6.97 15.20 3.47
N ALA A 139 7.62 14.08 3.15
CA ALA A 139 8.71 13.99 2.21
C ALA A 139 8.45 12.83 1.24
N GLN A 140 9.21 12.77 0.15
CA GLN A 140 9.21 11.54 -0.66
C GLN A 140 9.60 10.36 0.24
N PRO A 141 8.86 9.25 0.21
CA PRO A 141 9.16 8.05 1.00
C PRO A 141 10.35 7.28 0.39
N LEU A 142 11.45 7.98 0.14
CA LEU A 142 12.70 7.40 -0.35
C LEU A 142 13.32 6.57 0.77
N GLY A 143 13.50 5.27 0.54
CA GLY A 143 14.28 4.43 1.45
C GLY A 143 13.54 3.27 2.09
N VAL A 144 12.21 3.15 1.94
CA VAL A 144 11.45 2.01 2.52
C VAL A 144 12.02 0.66 2.07
N ALA A 145 12.34 0.54 0.79
CA ALA A 145 13.05 -0.62 0.22
C ALA A 145 14.39 -0.91 0.92
N VAL A 146 15.14 0.14 1.21
CA VAL A 146 16.48 0.08 1.82
C VAL A 146 16.36 -0.29 3.29
N ASP A 147 15.40 0.27 4.02
CA ASP A 147 15.14 -0.03 5.42
C ASP A 147 14.73 -1.49 5.60
N PHE A 148 13.86 -2.01 4.73
CA PHE A 148 13.55 -3.45 4.71
C PHE A 148 14.78 -4.30 4.39
N ALA A 149 15.60 -3.91 3.42
CA ALA A 149 16.82 -4.65 3.09
C ALA A 149 17.83 -4.67 4.26
N PHE A 150 17.97 -3.55 4.98
CA PHE A 150 18.80 -3.48 6.19
C PHE A 150 18.27 -4.40 7.28
N GLU A 151 16.96 -4.42 7.51
CA GLU A 151 16.34 -5.23 8.55
C GLU A 151 16.49 -6.73 8.26
N VAL A 152 16.23 -7.14 7.01
CA VAL A 152 16.51 -8.51 6.56
C VAL A 152 17.98 -8.87 6.75
N ALA A 153 18.90 -7.99 6.36
CA ALA A 153 20.34 -8.24 6.52
C ALA A 153 20.76 -8.35 7.99
N ARG A 154 20.15 -7.56 8.89
CA ARG A 154 20.38 -7.60 10.34
C ARG A 154 19.97 -8.96 10.92
N GLN A 155 18.76 -9.41 10.62
CA GLN A 155 18.21 -10.71 11.02
C GLN A 155 19.08 -11.89 10.58
N LEU A 156 19.52 -11.88 9.32
CA LEU A 156 20.37 -12.94 8.76
C LEU A 156 21.75 -13.02 9.41
N ARG A 157 22.26 -11.94 10.01
CA ARG A 157 23.57 -11.90 10.70
C ARG A 157 23.52 -12.33 12.16
N THR A 158 22.34 -12.29 12.79
CA THR A 158 22.15 -12.66 14.19
C THR A 158 21.82 -14.14 14.40
N ARG A 159 21.82 -14.93 13.31
CA ARG A 159 21.65 -16.40 13.31
C ARG A 159 22.93 -17.09 12.91
#